data_AF-A0AAP1RC64-F1
#
_entry.id   AF-A0AAP1RC64-F1
#
_cell.length_a   1.000
_cell.length_b   1.000
_cell.length_c   1.000
_cell.angle_alpha   90.00
_cell.angle_beta   90.00
_cell.angle_gamma   90.00
#
_symmetry.space_group_name_H-M   'P 1'
#
loop_
_entity.id
_entity.type
_entity.pdbx_description
1 polymer ?
#
loop_
_entity_poly.entity_id
_entity_poly.type
_entity_poly.pdbx_seq_one_letter_code
_entity_poly.pdbx_strand_id
1 'polypeptide(L)'
;MDDLTQRYYEAEMRYLREAGKEFAQAYPDRAAMLNLDKPGARDPYVERLFEGFAFLMGRLHEKLDDDLPELTEGLVSLLWPHYLRTIPSLSVVELTTDHQQMKQSDTLKEFQVLSRPIGERRTRCVYSATRDITLHPLALPDVSLQYEPDGRSVIRLRFECGPLVGDWSQIDLSRLPLYLNADSPVACALHRALTLGIQQFWLRLPGQERRVLDAHFSPMGFDDDDRLWPKGESAFSGYQLLLEYFTFREKFMFVALNGLENVIWPERITGFEIDVVLAENWPHDLPFNTDNLRLHCVPVINLFPLEADPLHLSPLENEFLLRPMRIQDGHTEIYSVDNIISSRHTGSQAYVPFSSFRHRGGMLRHDAPERYYHTRVKRG
;
A
#
# COMPACT_ATOMS: atom_id res chain seq x y z
N MET A 1 -19.41 5.68 25.30
CA MET A 1 -18.40 4.59 25.38
C MET A 1 -18.64 3.97 26.73
N ASP A 2 -19.44 2.91 26.79
CA ASP A 2 -19.66 2.18 28.04
C ASP A 2 -18.34 1.53 28.44
N ASP A 3 -17.96 1.67 29.70
CA ASP A 3 -16.73 1.09 30.25
C ASP A 3 -16.81 -0.44 30.13
N LEU A 4 -15.98 -1.03 29.28
CA LEU A 4 -15.95 -2.49 29.02
C LEU A 4 -15.74 -3.26 30.32
N THR A 5 -14.85 -2.77 31.18
CA THR A 5 -14.61 -3.27 32.54
C THR A 5 -15.88 -3.36 33.37
N GLN A 6 -16.76 -2.36 33.27
CA GLN A 6 -18.02 -2.31 34.02
C GLN A 6 -18.96 -3.44 33.58
N ARG A 7 -19.01 -3.75 32.28
CA ARG A 7 -19.85 -4.84 31.75
C ARG A 7 -19.38 -6.21 32.25
N TYR A 8 -18.06 -6.45 32.25
CA TYR A 8 -17.50 -7.69 32.79
C TYR A 8 -17.71 -7.80 34.30
N TYR A 9 -17.51 -6.70 35.04
CA TYR A 9 -17.81 -6.64 36.47
C TYR A 9 -19.28 -6.96 36.78
N GLU A 10 -20.21 -6.35 36.05
CA GLU A 10 -21.64 -6.59 36.24
C GLU A 10 -22.04 -8.03 35.88
N ALA A 11 -21.40 -8.62 34.86
CA ALA A 11 -21.58 -10.01 34.49
C ALA A 11 -21.08 -10.96 35.59
N GLU A 12 -19.89 -10.74 36.13
CA GLU A 12 -19.35 -11.52 37.25
C GLU A 12 -20.20 -11.38 38.52
N MET A 13 -20.67 -10.16 38.83
CA MET A 13 -21.58 -9.94 39.96
C MET A 13 -22.91 -10.64 39.78
N ARG A 14 -23.44 -10.69 38.55
CA ARG A 14 -24.66 -11.45 38.25
C ARG A 14 -24.42 -12.95 38.42
N TYR A 15 -23.33 -13.48 37.86
CA TYR A 15 -22.94 -14.87 37.98
C TYR A 15 -22.78 -15.29 39.45
N LEU A 16 -22.04 -14.54 40.26
CA LEU A 16 -21.88 -14.82 41.70
C LEU A 16 -23.21 -14.84 42.45
N ARG A 17 -24.14 -13.94 42.10
CA ARG A 17 -25.47 -13.88 42.72
C ARG A 17 -26.34 -15.07 42.31
N GLU A 18 -26.27 -15.50 41.06
CA GLU A 18 -27.00 -16.66 40.54
C GLU A 18 -26.43 -17.97 41.11
N ALA A 19 -25.11 -18.16 41.02
CA ALA A 19 -24.41 -19.31 41.60
C ALA A 19 -24.62 -19.40 43.12
N GLY A 20 -24.63 -18.27 43.82
CA GLY A 20 -24.95 -18.22 45.24
C GLY A 20 -26.37 -18.69 45.57
N LYS A 21 -27.36 -18.37 44.72
CA LYS A 21 -28.74 -18.86 44.87
C LYS A 21 -28.85 -20.36 44.58
N GLU A 22 -28.21 -20.83 43.52
CA GLU A 22 -28.19 -22.25 43.17
C GLU A 22 -27.52 -23.09 44.26
N PHE A 23 -26.38 -22.63 44.79
CA PHE A 23 -25.70 -23.27 45.91
C PHE A 23 -26.59 -23.31 47.15
N ALA A 24 -27.32 -22.23 47.44
CA ALA A 24 -28.22 -22.17 48.57
C ALA A 24 -29.39 -23.16 48.47
N GLN A 25 -29.92 -23.36 47.25
CA GLN A 25 -30.96 -24.36 46.99
C GLN A 25 -30.43 -25.79 47.08
N ALA A 26 -29.22 -26.05 46.57
CA ALA A 26 -28.63 -27.37 46.54
C ALA A 26 -28.11 -27.85 47.91
N TYR A 27 -27.64 -26.93 48.76
CA TYR A 27 -27.04 -27.23 50.07
C TYR A 27 -27.59 -26.34 51.19
N PRO A 28 -28.84 -26.53 51.63
CA PRO A 28 -29.51 -25.67 52.60
C PRO A 28 -28.75 -25.55 53.94
N ASP A 29 -28.22 -26.67 54.44
CA ASP A 29 -27.50 -26.71 55.73
C ASP A 29 -26.22 -25.85 55.72
N ARG A 30 -25.51 -25.82 54.58
CA ARG A 30 -24.29 -25.00 54.41
C ARG A 30 -24.63 -23.56 54.11
N ALA A 31 -25.70 -23.32 53.35
CA ALA A 31 -26.17 -21.98 53.03
C ALA A 31 -26.62 -21.21 54.27
N ALA A 32 -27.25 -21.89 55.22
CA ALA A 32 -27.64 -21.34 56.52
C ALA A 32 -26.41 -20.94 57.37
N MET A 33 -25.29 -21.65 57.27
CA MET A 33 -24.04 -21.26 57.93
C MET A 33 -23.40 -20.01 57.31
N LEU A 34 -23.64 -19.77 56.02
CA LEU A 34 -23.09 -18.65 55.25
C LEU A 34 -24.06 -17.47 55.10
N ASN A 35 -25.26 -17.54 55.71
CA ASN A 35 -26.34 -16.56 55.58
C ASN A 35 -26.72 -16.24 54.12
N LEU A 36 -26.62 -17.23 53.22
CA LEU A 36 -26.94 -17.07 51.80
C LEU A 36 -28.45 -17.24 51.51
N ASP A 37 -29.19 -17.77 52.48
CA ASP A 37 -30.62 -18.12 52.45
C ASP A 37 -31.57 -16.98 52.81
N LYS A 38 -31.08 -15.91 53.46
CA LYS A 38 -31.90 -14.79 53.95
C LYS A 38 -31.66 -13.50 53.16
N PRO A 39 -32.66 -12.98 52.41
CA PRO A 39 -32.55 -11.68 51.74
C PRO A 39 -32.35 -10.57 52.78
N GLY A 40 -31.24 -9.83 52.70
CA GLY A 40 -30.91 -8.71 53.58
C GLY A 40 -29.96 -9.01 54.74
N ALA A 41 -29.58 -10.28 54.97
CA ALA A 41 -28.61 -10.68 56.01
C ALA A 41 -27.17 -10.82 55.46
N ARG A 42 -26.83 -10.06 54.41
CA ARG A 42 -25.49 -10.08 53.83
C ARG A 42 -24.61 -9.09 54.57
N ASP A 43 -23.50 -9.60 55.10
CA ASP A 43 -22.48 -8.77 55.71
C ASP A 43 -21.89 -7.80 54.66
N PRO A 44 -21.93 -6.48 54.88
CA PRO A 44 -21.38 -5.50 53.96
C PRO A 44 -19.90 -5.73 53.61
N TYR A 45 -19.12 -6.32 54.52
CA TYR A 45 -17.71 -6.65 54.26
C TYR A 45 -17.54 -7.84 53.32
N VAL A 46 -18.44 -8.84 53.41
CA VAL A 46 -18.46 -9.98 52.49
C VAL A 46 -18.95 -9.56 51.10
N GLU A 47 -19.93 -8.66 51.04
CA GLU A 47 -20.40 -8.11 49.77
C GLU A 47 -19.28 -7.32 49.08
N ARG A 48 -18.56 -6.47 49.81
CA ARG A 48 -17.37 -5.76 49.29
C ARG A 48 -16.25 -6.70 48.84
N LEU A 49 -16.07 -7.84 49.50
CA LEU A 49 -15.12 -8.86 49.06
C LEU A 49 -15.55 -9.49 47.74
N PHE A 50 -16.84 -9.77 47.56
CA PHE A 50 -17.38 -10.26 46.29
C PHE A 50 -17.30 -9.22 45.17
N GLU A 51 -17.53 -7.95 45.47
CA GLU A 51 -17.30 -6.85 44.51
C GLU A 51 -15.82 -6.80 44.08
N GLY A 52 -14.89 -6.89 45.03
CA GLY A 52 -13.46 -6.94 44.72
C GLY A 52 -13.05 -8.17 43.90
N PHE A 53 -13.62 -9.34 44.20
CA PHE A 53 -13.39 -10.57 43.44
C PHE A 53 -13.97 -10.48 42.03
N ALA A 54 -15.21 -10.00 41.88
CA ALA A 54 -15.86 -9.80 40.59
C ALA A 54 -15.09 -8.78 39.72
N PHE A 55 -14.51 -7.74 40.33
CA PHE A 55 -13.67 -6.79 39.62
C PHE A 55 -12.38 -7.43 39.10
N LEU A 56 -11.69 -8.22 39.94
CA LEU A 56 -10.48 -8.94 39.53
C LEU A 56 -10.76 -9.98 38.43
N MET A 57 -11.83 -10.75 38.58
CA MET A 57 -12.26 -11.76 37.60
C MET A 57 -12.76 -11.11 36.31
N GLY A 58 -13.48 -10.00 36.40
CA GLY A 58 -13.93 -9.24 35.24
C GLY A 58 -12.76 -8.74 34.41
N ARG A 59 -11.71 -8.20 35.05
CA ARG A 59 -10.46 -7.82 34.36
C ARG A 59 -9.69 -9.00 33.78
N LEU A 60 -9.75 -10.16 34.44
CA LEU A 60 -9.12 -11.37 33.92
C LEU A 60 -9.85 -11.88 32.67
N HIS A 61 -11.19 -11.91 32.68
CA HIS A 61 -11.99 -12.29 31.53
C HIS A 61 -11.89 -11.29 30.40
N GLU A 62 -11.93 -9.99 30.69
CA GLU A 62 -11.63 -8.94 29.71
C GLU A 62 -10.28 -9.19 29.03
N LYS A 63 -9.24 -9.46 29.82
CA LYS A 63 -7.90 -9.76 29.30
C LYS A 63 -7.85 -11.06 28.48
N LEU A 64 -8.55 -12.10 28.90
CA LEU A 64 -8.60 -13.38 28.17
C LEU A 64 -9.34 -13.24 26.84
N ASP A 65 -10.41 -12.47 26.79
CA ASP A 65 -11.14 -12.18 25.55
C ASP A 65 -10.30 -11.29 24.62
N ASP A 66 -9.52 -10.36 25.18
CA ASP A 66 -8.53 -9.56 24.44
C ASP A 66 -7.33 -10.40 23.92
N ASP A 67 -6.98 -11.50 24.58
CA ASP A 67 -5.87 -12.38 24.20
C ASP A 67 -6.21 -13.31 22.99
N LEU A 68 -7.50 -13.62 22.73
CA LEU A 68 -7.92 -14.46 21.59
C LEU A 68 -7.57 -13.85 20.21
N PRO A 69 -7.75 -12.54 19.98
CA PRO A 69 -7.17 -11.83 18.83
C PRO A 69 -5.67 -12.05 18.67
N GLU A 70 -4.88 -12.09 19.75
CA GLU A 70 -3.41 -12.22 19.64
C GLU A 70 -2.97 -13.54 18.98
N LEU A 71 -3.68 -14.64 19.27
CA LEU A 71 -3.45 -15.95 18.67
C LEU A 71 -3.94 -16.02 17.22
N THR A 72 -5.13 -15.50 16.96
CA THR A 72 -5.75 -15.55 15.62
C THR A 72 -5.07 -14.61 14.64
N GLU A 73 -4.70 -13.40 15.07
CA GLU A 73 -3.90 -12.44 14.30
C GLU A 73 -2.54 -13.02 13.92
N GLY A 74 -1.86 -13.70 14.86
CA GLY A 74 -0.60 -14.38 14.57
C GLY A 74 -0.73 -15.41 13.45
N LEU A 75 -1.75 -16.27 13.49
CA LEU A 75 -2.01 -17.25 12.42
C LEU A 75 -2.43 -16.60 11.10
N VAL A 76 -3.30 -15.60 11.14
CA VAL A 76 -3.70 -14.84 9.95
C VAL A 76 -2.52 -14.12 9.33
N SER A 77 -1.58 -13.59 10.13
CA SER A 77 -0.39 -12.92 9.62
C SER A 77 0.53 -13.84 8.81
N LEU A 78 0.53 -15.15 9.11
CA LEU A 78 1.29 -16.15 8.34
C LEU A 78 0.65 -16.42 6.97
N LEU A 79 -0.68 -16.35 6.89
CA LEU A 79 -1.43 -16.55 5.66
C LEU A 79 -1.44 -15.26 4.83
N TRP A 80 -1.94 -14.17 5.43
CA TRP A 80 -2.19 -12.86 4.82
C TRP A 80 -1.56 -11.73 5.65
N PRO A 81 -0.22 -11.54 5.55
CA PRO A 81 0.53 -10.59 6.38
C PRO A 81 0.12 -9.12 6.23
N HIS A 82 -0.57 -8.77 5.14
CA HIS A 82 -0.97 -7.40 4.82
C HIS A 82 -2.34 -7.02 5.36
N TYR A 83 -3.18 -8.00 5.74
CA TYR A 83 -4.56 -7.72 6.16
C TYR A 83 -4.64 -6.98 7.51
N LEU A 84 -3.60 -7.13 8.33
CA LEU A 84 -3.51 -6.52 9.66
C LEU A 84 -2.71 -5.20 9.64
N ARG A 85 -2.29 -4.72 8.46
CA ARG A 85 -1.49 -3.50 8.33
C ARG A 85 -2.36 -2.32 7.90
N THR A 86 -2.07 -1.16 8.47
CA THR A 86 -2.65 0.10 7.99
C THR A 86 -2.13 0.39 6.59
N ILE A 87 -3.01 0.79 5.68
CA ILE A 87 -2.60 1.21 4.34
C ILE A 87 -2.09 2.66 4.43
N PRO A 88 -0.82 2.93 4.08
CA PRO A 88 -0.26 4.28 4.11
C PRO A 88 -0.95 5.21 3.11
N SER A 89 -0.75 6.52 3.25
CA SER A 89 -1.23 7.46 2.24
C SER A 89 -0.48 7.29 0.92
N LEU A 90 -1.20 7.54 -0.18
CA LEU A 90 -0.80 7.25 -1.56
C LEU A 90 -1.08 8.47 -2.43
N SER A 91 -0.32 8.65 -3.51
CA SER A 91 -0.63 9.65 -4.53
C SER A 91 -0.02 9.24 -5.86
N VAL A 92 -0.51 9.82 -6.96
CA VAL A 92 0.26 9.89 -8.21
C VAL A 92 0.95 11.25 -8.25
N VAL A 93 2.22 11.29 -8.67
CA VAL A 93 2.96 12.54 -8.87
C VAL A 93 3.43 12.62 -10.32
N GLU A 94 3.35 13.81 -10.89
CA GLU A 94 3.93 14.15 -12.19
C GLU A 94 5.31 14.77 -11.98
N LEU A 95 6.31 14.26 -12.70
CA LEU A 95 7.67 14.81 -12.72
C LEU A 95 7.85 15.66 -13.97
N THR A 96 7.74 16.98 -13.79
CA THR A 96 7.96 17.91 -14.90
C THR A 96 9.43 17.96 -15.28
N THR A 97 9.72 17.58 -16.53
CA THR A 97 11.06 17.58 -17.12
C THR A 97 11.31 18.87 -17.90
N ASP A 98 12.50 19.46 -17.78
CA ASP A 98 12.97 20.45 -18.75
C ASP A 98 13.48 19.73 -20.01
N HIS A 99 12.52 19.25 -20.81
CA HIS A 99 12.76 18.48 -22.02
C HIS A 99 13.63 19.24 -23.05
N GLN A 100 13.70 20.57 -22.97
CA GLN A 100 14.52 21.37 -23.87
C GLN A 100 16.02 21.20 -23.61
N GLN A 101 16.40 20.87 -22.38
CA GLN A 101 17.79 20.68 -21.96
C GLN A 101 18.24 19.22 -21.96
N MET A 102 17.31 18.28 -22.17
CA MET A 102 17.60 16.85 -22.17
C MET A 102 18.09 16.37 -23.53
N LYS A 103 19.20 15.62 -23.53
CA LYS A 103 19.78 14.96 -24.72
C LYS A 103 19.36 13.51 -24.86
N GLN A 104 19.16 12.83 -23.74
CA GLN A 104 18.86 11.42 -23.62
C GLN A 104 17.80 11.23 -22.54
N SER A 105 17.22 10.02 -22.47
CA SER A 105 16.31 9.67 -21.38
C SER A 105 17.09 9.43 -20.09
N ASP A 106 16.49 9.74 -18.94
CA ASP A 106 17.08 9.49 -17.62
C ASP A 106 16.15 8.63 -16.78
N THR A 107 16.67 7.60 -16.13
CA THR A 107 15.84 6.67 -15.33
C THR A 107 16.07 6.93 -13.86
N LEU A 108 15.03 7.40 -13.18
CA LEU A 108 15.02 7.61 -11.75
C LEU A 108 14.60 6.34 -11.03
N LYS A 109 15.45 5.89 -10.12
CA LYS A 109 15.25 4.70 -9.29
C LYS A 109 15.16 5.08 -7.83
N GLU A 110 14.30 4.40 -7.08
CA GLU A 110 14.18 4.49 -5.61
C GLU A 110 14.16 5.92 -5.05
N PHE A 111 13.56 6.86 -5.79
CA PHE A 111 13.56 8.26 -5.40
C PHE A 111 12.41 8.59 -4.45
N GLN A 112 12.55 9.71 -3.74
CA GLN A 112 11.57 10.19 -2.78
C GLN A 112 11.10 11.61 -3.13
N VAL A 113 9.84 11.89 -2.82
CA VAL A 113 9.24 13.22 -2.93
C VAL A 113 8.77 13.69 -1.57
N LEU A 114 8.94 14.99 -1.31
CA LEU A 114 8.54 15.62 -0.06
C LEU A 114 7.25 16.40 -0.27
N SER A 115 6.29 16.22 0.63
CA SER A 115 5.12 17.07 0.65
C SER A 115 5.48 18.52 1.00
N ARG A 116 4.53 19.42 0.75
CA ARG A 116 4.54 20.74 1.41
C ARG A 116 4.46 20.53 2.93
N PRO A 117 4.98 21.47 3.75
CA PRO A 117 4.82 21.40 5.20
C PRO A 117 3.34 21.39 5.59
N ILE A 118 2.92 20.45 6.44
CA ILE A 118 1.54 20.24 6.90
C ILE A 118 1.47 20.40 8.42
N GLY A 119 0.36 20.95 8.91
CA GLY A 119 0.08 21.11 10.34
C GLY A 119 0.92 22.18 11.04
N GLU A 120 0.67 22.36 12.34
CA GLU A 120 1.33 23.39 13.16
C GLU A 120 2.85 23.18 13.25
N ARG A 121 3.28 21.91 13.31
CA ARG A 121 4.69 21.53 13.35
C ARG A 121 5.39 21.59 12.00
N ARG A 122 4.67 21.94 10.92
CA ARG A 122 5.21 22.04 9.55
C ARG A 122 5.92 20.76 9.09
N THR A 123 5.39 19.61 9.49
CA THR A 123 5.95 18.30 9.15
C THR A 123 5.84 18.05 7.65
N ARG A 124 6.86 17.43 7.06
CA ARG A 124 6.86 17.02 5.66
C ARG A 124 6.70 15.51 5.60
N CYS A 125 5.69 15.05 4.87
CA CYS A 125 5.52 13.64 4.57
C CYS A 125 6.51 13.26 3.46
N VAL A 126 7.15 12.11 3.62
CA VAL A 126 8.10 11.55 2.66
C VAL A 126 7.41 10.44 1.91
N TYR A 127 7.28 10.58 0.60
CA TYR A 127 6.70 9.55 -0.24
C TYR A 127 7.80 8.93 -1.10
N SER A 128 7.92 7.61 -1.11
CA SER A 128 8.82 6.88 -2.00
C SER A 128 8.09 6.46 -3.26
N ALA A 129 8.78 6.50 -4.40
CA ALA A 129 8.27 5.96 -5.64
C ALA A 129 8.09 4.44 -5.56
N THR A 130 6.96 3.95 -6.08
CA THR A 130 6.63 2.52 -6.05
C THR A 130 7.25 1.74 -7.21
N ARG A 131 7.67 2.44 -8.26
CA ARG A 131 8.34 1.89 -9.44
C ARG A 131 9.34 2.89 -9.99
N ASP A 132 10.30 2.37 -10.75
CA ASP A 132 11.24 3.18 -11.53
C ASP A 132 10.49 3.95 -12.63
N ILE A 133 10.98 5.14 -12.96
CA ILE A 133 10.42 5.96 -14.03
C ILE A 133 11.52 6.45 -14.96
N THR A 134 11.29 6.30 -16.26
CA THR A 134 12.14 6.87 -17.30
C THR A 134 11.56 8.19 -17.75
N LEU A 135 12.35 9.24 -17.61
CA LEU A 135 12.06 10.59 -18.05
C LEU A 135 12.59 10.77 -19.47
N HIS A 136 11.70 11.05 -20.40
CA HIS A 136 12.05 11.24 -21.80
C HIS A 136 12.21 12.73 -22.12
N PRO A 137 13.02 13.10 -23.11
CA PRO A 137 13.11 14.47 -23.65
C PRO A 137 11.87 14.80 -24.52
N LEU A 138 10.68 14.48 -24.02
CA LEU A 138 9.39 14.63 -24.67
C LEU A 138 8.42 15.38 -23.76
N ALA A 139 7.61 16.24 -24.37
CA ALA A 139 6.45 16.83 -23.73
C ALA A 139 5.18 16.46 -24.50
N LEU A 140 4.05 16.42 -23.79
CA LEU A 140 2.72 16.20 -24.37
C LEU A 140 1.88 17.48 -24.15
N PRO A 141 2.16 18.56 -24.89
CA PRO A 141 1.51 19.85 -24.69
C PRO A 141 0.04 19.90 -25.11
N ASP A 142 -0.37 19.06 -26.07
CA ASP A 142 -1.76 19.04 -26.55
C ASP A 142 -2.27 17.61 -26.75
N VAL A 143 -3.47 17.40 -26.24
CA VAL A 143 -4.24 16.17 -26.31
C VAL A 143 -5.66 16.61 -26.61
N SER A 144 -6.15 16.29 -27.81
CA SER A 144 -7.43 16.79 -28.27
C SER A 144 -8.29 15.69 -28.89
N LEU A 145 -9.60 15.80 -28.69
CA LEU A 145 -10.58 14.97 -29.37
C LEU A 145 -10.95 15.62 -30.70
N GLN A 146 -10.71 14.91 -31.80
CA GLN A 146 -11.06 15.30 -33.15
C GLN A 146 -11.99 14.27 -33.78
N TYR A 147 -12.46 14.57 -35.00
CA TYR A 147 -13.33 13.69 -35.76
C TYR A 147 -12.79 13.52 -37.17
N GLU A 148 -12.72 12.29 -37.66
CA GLU A 148 -12.49 12.03 -39.08
C GLU A 148 -13.68 12.51 -39.91
N PRO A 149 -13.52 12.73 -41.24
CA PRO A 149 -14.62 13.09 -42.12
C PRO A 149 -15.78 12.10 -42.16
N ASP A 150 -15.54 10.84 -41.76
CA ASP A 150 -16.56 9.80 -41.63
C ASP A 150 -17.27 9.78 -40.26
N GLY A 151 -16.93 10.71 -39.37
CA GLY A 151 -17.58 10.90 -38.08
C GLY A 151 -17.00 10.09 -36.93
N ARG A 152 -15.94 9.31 -37.16
CA ARG A 152 -15.24 8.58 -36.08
C ARG A 152 -14.46 9.50 -35.18
N SER A 153 -14.48 9.22 -33.88
CA SER A 153 -13.67 9.95 -32.89
C SER A 153 -12.19 9.60 -32.98
N VAL A 154 -11.34 10.61 -32.89
CA VAL A 154 -9.88 10.51 -32.92
C VAL A 154 -9.30 11.22 -31.71
N ILE A 155 -8.49 10.52 -30.93
CA ILE A 155 -7.67 11.16 -29.90
C ILE A 155 -6.34 11.53 -30.54
N ARG A 156 -6.10 12.82 -30.73
CA ARG A 156 -4.82 13.35 -31.23
C ARG A 156 -3.89 13.63 -30.07
N LEU A 157 -2.73 13.00 -30.09
CA LEU A 157 -1.62 13.22 -29.16
C LEU A 157 -0.54 14.02 -29.88
N ARG A 158 -0.27 15.25 -29.44
CA ARG A 158 0.80 16.08 -30.02
C ARG A 158 1.98 16.10 -29.07
N PHE A 159 3.10 15.55 -29.52
CA PHE A 159 4.35 15.52 -28.79
C PHE A 159 5.28 16.64 -29.25
N GLU A 160 5.99 17.23 -28.30
CA GLU A 160 7.13 18.11 -28.53
C GLU A 160 8.42 17.40 -28.12
N CYS A 161 9.46 17.54 -28.95
CA CYS A 161 10.75 16.88 -28.74
C CYS A 161 11.81 17.91 -28.34
N GLY A 162 12.69 17.54 -27.41
CA GLY A 162 13.83 18.37 -27.03
C GLY A 162 14.74 18.67 -28.24
N PRO A 163 15.17 19.92 -28.46
CA PRO A 163 16.00 20.29 -29.62
C PRO A 163 17.42 19.71 -29.56
N LEU A 164 17.83 19.23 -28.38
CA LEU A 164 19.14 18.62 -28.15
C LEU A 164 19.15 17.11 -28.41
N VAL A 165 18.00 16.51 -28.74
CA VAL A 165 17.89 15.13 -29.19
C VAL A 165 18.49 15.04 -30.59
N GLY A 166 19.71 14.51 -30.67
CA GLY A 166 20.40 14.26 -31.94
C GLY A 166 20.44 12.79 -32.35
N ASP A 167 20.27 11.88 -31.38
CA ASP A 167 20.32 10.44 -31.60
C ASP A 167 19.14 9.76 -30.89
N TRP A 168 18.17 9.32 -31.68
CA TRP A 168 16.97 8.63 -31.19
C TRP A 168 17.27 7.21 -30.69
N SER A 169 18.45 6.64 -30.96
CA SER A 169 18.83 5.33 -30.42
C SER A 169 19.06 5.34 -28.90
N GLN A 170 19.28 6.52 -28.31
CA GLN A 170 19.43 6.72 -26.86
C GLN A 170 18.10 6.99 -26.14
N ILE A 171 16.99 7.01 -26.89
CA ILE A 171 15.65 7.23 -26.36
C ILE A 171 14.85 5.95 -26.62
N ASP A 172 14.69 5.16 -25.57
CA ASP A 172 13.83 3.99 -25.62
C ASP A 172 12.36 4.43 -25.57
N LEU A 173 11.68 4.36 -26.72
CA LEU A 173 10.24 4.59 -26.83
C LEU A 173 9.45 3.28 -26.98
N SER A 174 10.04 2.13 -26.67
CA SER A 174 9.38 0.83 -26.81
C SER A 174 8.08 0.73 -26.00
N ARG A 175 8.08 1.34 -24.82
CA ARG A 175 6.95 1.37 -23.89
C ARG A 175 6.85 2.74 -23.25
N LEU A 176 6.01 3.64 -23.80
CA LEU A 176 5.83 4.99 -23.29
C LEU A 176 4.63 5.07 -22.33
N PRO A 177 4.83 5.21 -21.00
CA PRO A 177 3.73 5.24 -20.04
C PRO A 177 2.96 6.56 -20.09
N LEU A 178 1.64 6.48 -20.18
CA LEU A 178 0.71 7.58 -20.04
C LEU A 178 -0.20 7.35 -18.83
N TYR A 179 -0.40 8.40 -18.03
CA TYR A 179 -1.37 8.40 -16.95
C TYR A 179 -2.67 9.05 -17.40
N LEU A 180 -3.80 8.39 -17.11
CA LEU A 180 -5.14 8.87 -17.40
C LEU A 180 -5.60 9.78 -16.25
N ASN A 181 -5.23 11.05 -16.32
CA ASN A 181 -5.48 12.06 -15.28
C ASN A 181 -6.88 12.69 -15.43
N ALA A 182 -7.91 11.97 -15.03
CA ALA A 182 -9.29 12.44 -15.10
C ALA A 182 -10.14 11.88 -13.95
N ASP A 183 -11.33 12.46 -13.76
CA ASP A 183 -12.34 11.89 -12.86
C ASP A 183 -12.74 10.47 -13.32
N SER A 184 -13.19 9.64 -12.38
CA SER A 184 -13.39 8.20 -12.61
C SER A 184 -14.21 7.84 -13.87
N PRO A 185 -15.33 8.52 -14.22
CA PRO A 185 -16.07 8.19 -15.45
C PRO A 185 -15.23 8.39 -16.71
N VAL A 186 -14.51 9.50 -16.81
CA VAL A 186 -13.68 9.85 -17.98
C VAL A 186 -12.44 8.96 -18.03
N ALA A 187 -11.74 8.77 -16.91
CA ALA A 187 -10.55 7.90 -16.85
C ALA A 187 -10.88 6.46 -17.23
N CYS A 188 -11.99 5.90 -16.73
CA CYS A 188 -12.43 4.55 -17.10
C CYS A 188 -12.81 4.45 -18.59
N ALA A 189 -13.49 5.46 -19.14
CA ALA A 189 -13.83 5.51 -20.55
C ALA A 189 -12.59 5.61 -21.43
N LEU A 190 -11.61 6.45 -21.06
CA LEU A 190 -10.31 6.55 -21.72
C LEU A 190 -9.58 5.22 -21.67
N HIS A 191 -9.52 4.60 -20.50
CA HIS A 191 -8.84 3.31 -20.32
C HIS A 191 -9.44 2.25 -21.26
N ARG A 192 -10.77 2.12 -21.30
CA ARG A 192 -11.46 1.19 -22.20
C ARG A 192 -11.21 1.55 -23.67
N ALA A 193 -11.35 2.82 -24.04
CA ALA A 193 -11.18 3.27 -25.42
C ALA A 193 -9.76 3.00 -25.94
N LEU A 194 -8.74 3.26 -25.13
CA LEU A 194 -7.34 3.08 -25.52
C LEU A 194 -6.90 1.60 -25.49
N THR A 195 -7.42 0.78 -24.58
CA THR A 195 -6.97 -0.62 -24.48
C THR A 195 -7.78 -1.61 -25.32
N LEU A 196 -9.07 -1.34 -25.55
CA LEU A 196 -9.98 -2.27 -26.24
C LEU A 196 -10.72 -1.64 -27.42
N GLY A 197 -10.76 -0.32 -27.50
CA GLY A 197 -11.61 0.44 -28.43
C GLY A 197 -10.85 1.10 -29.57
N ILE A 198 -9.66 0.63 -29.93
CA ILE A 198 -8.85 1.23 -31.00
C ILE A 198 -9.08 0.50 -32.31
N GLN A 199 -9.24 1.28 -33.38
CA GLN A 199 -9.31 0.78 -34.74
C GLN A 199 -7.97 0.93 -35.48
N GLN A 200 -7.31 2.09 -35.36
CA GLN A 200 -6.12 2.40 -36.15
C GLN A 200 -5.28 3.50 -35.50
N PHE A 201 -3.96 3.44 -35.66
CA PHE A 201 -3.05 4.55 -35.36
C PHE A 201 -2.51 5.19 -36.63
N TRP A 202 -2.39 6.51 -36.61
CA TRP A 202 -1.65 7.28 -37.61
C TRP A 202 -0.54 8.09 -36.96
N LEU A 203 0.62 8.12 -37.60
CA LEU A 203 1.74 8.98 -37.23
C LEU A 203 1.88 10.09 -38.27
N ARG A 204 2.05 11.31 -37.80
CA ARG A 204 2.34 12.47 -38.64
C ARG A 204 3.62 13.14 -38.16
N LEU A 205 4.61 13.15 -39.03
CA LEU A 205 5.87 13.87 -38.83
C LEU A 205 5.78 15.26 -39.48
N PRO A 206 6.57 16.25 -39.01
CA PRO A 206 6.59 17.59 -39.60
C PRO A 206 6.91 17.55 -41.09
N GLY A 207 6.06 18.18 -41.90
CA GLY A 207 6.23 18.25 -43.35
C GLY A 207 5.94 16.94 -44.12
N GLN A 208 5.43 15.90 -43.45
CA GLN A 208 5.02 14.64 -44.08
C GLN A 208 3.51 14.42 -43.98
N GLU A 209 2.97 13.61 -44.89
CA GLU A 209 1.60 13.11 -44.79
C GLU A 209 1.47 12.09 -43.66
N ARG A 210 0.25 11.91 -43.16
CA ARG A 210 -0.05 10.89 -42.16
C ARG A 210 0.23 9.49 -42.73
N ARG A 211 0.90 8.65 -41.95
CA ARG A 211 1.16 7.25 -42.30
C ARG A 211 0.62 6.32 -41.22
N VAL A 212 0.30 5.09 -41.60
CA VAL A 212 -0.12 4.07 -40.64
C VAL A 212 1.01 3.78 -39.67
N LEU A 213 0.67 3.71 -38.38
CA LEU A 213 1.56 3.30 -37.31
C LEU A 213 1.08 1.95 -36.76
N ASP A 214 1.99 0.99 -36.65
CA ASP A 214 1.72 -0.27 -35.94
C ASP A 214 2.03 -0.09 -34.46
N ALA A 215 1.05 0.44 -33.73
CA ALA A 215 1.14 0.71 -32.31
C ALA A 215 -0.08 0.12 -31.59
N HIS A 216 0.03 -0.03 -30.27
CA HIS A 216 -1.08 -0.43 -29.42
C HIS A 216 -0.88 0.11 -28.00
N PHE A 217 -1.96 0.19 -27.22
CA PHE A 217 -1.84 0.43 -25.79
C PHE A 217 -1.95 -0.88 -25.01
N SER A 218 -1.12 -1.02 -23.98
CA SER A 218 -1.23 -2.08 -22.97
C SER A 218 -1.58 -1.47 -21.61
N PRO A 219 -2.48 -2.08 -20.81
CA PRO A 219 -2.72 -1.63 -19.44
C PRO A 219 -1.47 -1.82 -18.58
N MET A 220 -1.32 -1.00 -17.54
CA MET A 220 -0.27 -1.11 -16.53
C MET A 220 -0.89 -1.26 -15.13
N GLY A 221 -0.07 -1.58 -14.13
CA GLY A 221 -0.50 -1.71 -12.74
C GLY A 221 -0.80 -3.16 -12.31
N PHE A 222 -0.66 -4.13 -13.22
CA PHE A 222 -0.92 -5.55 -12.96
C PHE A 222 0.36 -6.38 -12.81
N ASP A 223 1.50 -5.82 -13.20
CA ASP A 223 2.79 -6.49 -13.14
C ASP A 223 3.36 -6.51 -11.71
N ASP A 224 4.27 -7.45 -11.45
CA ASP A 224 4.91 -7.59 -10.14
C ASP A 224 5.80 -6.39 -9.78
N ASP A 225 6.31 -5.67 -10.78
CA ASP A 225 7.12 -4.46 -10.62
C ASP A 225 6.27 -3.20 -10.37
N ASP A 226 4.95 -3.26 -10.54
CA ASP A 226 4.04 -2.14 -10.31
C ASP A 226 3.47 -2.12 -8.87
N ARG A 227 3.90 -3.02 -7.97
CA ARG A 227 3.31 -3.17 -6.62
C ARG A 227 3.41 -1.89 -5.79
N LEU A 228 2.31 -1.50 -5.13
CA LEU A 228 2.30 -0.28 -4.31
C LEU A 228 3.02 -0.43 -2.97
N TRP A 229 2.99 -1.63 -2.39
CA TRP A 229 3.63 -1.93 -1.12
C TRP A 229 4.37 -3.28 -1.16
N PRO A 230 5.41 -3.45 -0.33
CA PRO A 230 6.18 -4.69 -0.28
C PRO A 230 5.30 -5.90 -0.03
N LYS A 231 5.53 -6.98 -0.78
CA LYS A 231 4.80 -8.24 -0.64
C LYS A 231 5.57 -9.21 0.24
N GLY A 232 4.90 -9.87 1.20
CA GLY A 232 5.48 -11.02 1.88
C GLY A 232 5.65 -12.19 0.90
N GLU A 233 6.80 -12.89 0.94
CA GLU A 233 7.15 -13.97 0.00
C GLU A 233 6.06 -15.05 -0.15
N SER A 234 5.28 -15.29 0.90
CA SER A 234 4.25 -16.33 0.97
C SER A 234 2.86 -15.91 0.47
N ALA A 235 2.65 -14.63 0.14
CA ALA A 235 1.32 -14.13 -0.19
C ALA A 235 0.93 -14.42 -1.66
N PHE A 236 -0.35 -14.69 -1.94
CA PHE A 236 -0.86 -14.79 -3.31
C PHE A 236 -1.06 -13.38 -3.90
N SER A 237 -0.57 -13.13 -5.13
CA SER A 237 -0.63 -11.80 -5.77
C SER A 237 -2.05 -11.33 -6.07
N GLY A 238 -3.00 -12.24 -6.33
CA GLY A 238 -4.37 -11.85 -6.64
C GLY A 238 -5.10 -11.12 -5.51
N TYR A 239 -4.78 -11.42 -4.24
CA TYR A 239 -5.35 -10.67 -3.11
C TYR A 239 -4.78 -9.25 -3.02
N GLN A 240 -3.52 -9.06 -3.40
CA GLN A 240 -2.92 -7.73 -3.46
C GLN A 240 -3.59 -6.88 -4.54
N LEU A 241 -3.81 -7.42 -5.75
CA LEU A 241 -4.52 -6.69 -6.79
C LEU A 241 -5.94 -6.28 -6.37
N LEU A 242 -6.64 -7.14 -5.64
CA LEU A 242 -7.97 -6.82 -5.10
C LEU A 242 -7.91 -5.65 -4.12
N LEU A 243 -6.96 -5.68 -3.18
CA LEU A 243 -6.76 -4.60 -2.22
C LEU A 243 -6.37 -3.29 -2.92
N GLU A 244 -5.41 -3.33 -3.83
CA GLU A 244 -4.98 -2.17 -4.62
C GLU A 244 -6.16 -1.59 -5.43
N TYR A 245 -7.02 -2.43 -6.01
CA TYR A 245 -8.18 -1.98 -6.78
C TYR A 245 -9.22 -1.24 -5.93
N PHE A 246 -9.46 -1.71 -4.71
CA PHE A 246 -10.43 -1.10 -3.80
C PHE A 246 -9.87 0.08 -3.02
N THR A 247 -8.54 0.18 -2.86
CA THR A 247 -7.91 1.27 -2.09
C THR A 247 -7.34 2.38 -2.96
N PHE A 248 -6.73 2.07 -4.11
CA PHE A 248 -6.03 3.05 -4.95
C PHE A 248 -6.12 2.68 -6.43
N ARG A 249 -7.32 2.90 -6.99
CA ARG A 249 -7.65 2.52 -8.37
C ARG A 249 -6.81 3.28 -9.39
N GLU A 250 -6.34 4.47 -9.05
CA GLU A 250 -5.48 5.34 -9.85
C GLU A 250 -4.21 4.61 -10.34
N LYS A 251 -3.72 3.62 -9.59
CA LYS A 251 -2.64 2.72 -10.03
C LYS A 251 -2.94 2.04 -11.38
N PHE A 252 -4.19 1.67 -11.62
CA PHE A 252 -4.62 0.97 -12.84
C PHE A 252 -5.02 1.94 -13.96
N MET A 253 -4.96 3.25 -13.71
CA MET A 253 -5.24 4.29 -14.71
C MET A 253 -3.96 4.68 -15.48
N PHE A 254 -3.08 3.70 -15.70
CA PHE A 254 -1.89 3.84 -16.52
C PHE A 254 -2.00 2.92 -17.73
N VAL A 255 -1.66 3.47 -18.90
CA VAL A 255 -1.56 2.72 -20.15
C VAL A 255 -0.21 3.02 -20.79
N ALA A 256 0.44 2.02 -21.36
CA ALA A 256 1.67 2.22 -22.11
C ALA A 256 1.39 2.21 -23.60
N LEU A 257 1.84 3.23 -24.32
CA LEU A 257 1.88 3.26 -25.78
C LEU A 257 3.11 2.48 -26.25
N ASN A 258 2.88 1.39 -26.99
CA ASN A 258 3.91 0.52 -27.52
C ASN A 258 3.97 0.62 -29.05
N GLY A 259 5.10 0.26 -29.66
CA GLY A 259 5.28 0.21 -31.12
C GLY A 259 6.02 1.41 -31.72
N LEU A 260 6.44 2.38 -30.89
CA LEU A 260 7.23 3.53 -31.35
C LEU A 260 8.70 3.18 -31.64
N GLU A 261 9.18 2.05 -31.14
CA GLU A 261 10.50 1.48 -31.45
C GLU A 261 10.66 1.11 -32.93
N ASN A 262 9.55 0.85 -33.63
CA ASN A 262 9.54 0.52 -35.05
C ASN A 262 9.57 1.75 -35.97
N VAL A 263 9.50 2.96 -35.39
CA VAL A 263 9.45 4.21 -36.13
C VAL A 263 10.86 4.69 -36.46
N ILE A 264 11.11 4.95 -37.76
CA ILE A 264 12.32 5.63 -38.19
C ILE A 264 12.13 7.13 -37.95
N TRP A 265 12.83 7.64 -36.94
CA TRP A 265 12.80 9.05 -36.53
C TRP A 265 13.81 9.88 -37.34
N PRO A 266 13.43 11.04 -37.89
CA PRO A 266 14.38 11.99 -38.48
C PRO A 266 15.40 12.51 -37.45
N GLU A 267 16.63 12.79 -37.89
CA GLU A 267 17.72 13.28 -37.02
C GLU A 267 17.35 14.56 -36.24
N ARG A 268 16.54 15.44 -36.83
CA ARG A 268 16.04 16.65 -36.18
C ARG A 268 14.55 16.76 -36.38
N ILE A 269 13.81 16.61 -35.29
CA ILE A 269 12.37 16.75 -35.25
C ILE A 269 12.00 17.59 -34.03
N THR A 270 11.09 18.56 -34.23
CA THR A 270 10.62 19.44 -33.16
C THR A 270 9.41 18.87 -32.43
N GLY A 271 8.70 17.93 -33.05
CA GLY A 271 7.51 17.28 -32.51
C GLY A 271 6.86 16.37 -33.53
N PHE A 272 5.92 15.54 -33.09
CA PHE A 272 5.14 14.64 -33.95
C PHE A 272 3.73 14.49 -33.40
N GLU A 273 2.79 14.06 -34.25
CA GLU A 273 1.40 13.82 -33.86
C GLU A 273 1.07 12.34 -34.04
N ILE A 274 0.35 11.78 -33.07
CA ILE A 274 -0.24 10.44 -33.16
C ILE A 274 -1.75 10.59 -33.08
N ASP A 275 -2.45 10.15 -34.12
CA ASP A 275 -3.90 10.09 -34.16
C ASP A 275 -4.35 8.67 -33.83
N VAL A 276 -5.08 8.53 -32.73
CA VAL A 276 -5.66 7.27 -32.27
C VAL A 276 -7.12 7.24 -32.69
N VAL A 277 -7.44 6.50 -33.74
CA VAL A 277 -8.81 6.35 -34.25
C VAL A 277 -9.54 5.32 -33.43
N LEU A 278 -10.64 5.73 -32.81
CA LEU A 278 -11.47 4.86 -31.97
C LEU A 278 -12.46 4.06 -32.82
N ALA A 279 -12.75 2.83 -32.38
CA ALA A 279 -13.74 1.94 -32.98
C ALA A 279 -15.18 2.37 -32.64
N GLU A 280 -15.38 2.99 -31.47
CA GLU A 280 -16.64 3.59 -31.03
C GLU A 280 -16.46 5.11 -30.90
N ASN A 281 -17.52 5.87 -31.14
CA ASN A 281 -17.49 7.32 -30.93
C ASN A 281 -17.34 7.65 -29.45
N TRP A 282 -16.56 8.68 -29.16
CA TRP A 282 -16.42 9.21 -27.82
C TRP A 282 -17.78 9.74 -27.30
N PRO A 283 -18.22 9.36 -26.09
CA PRO A 283 -19.45 9.87 -25.52
C PRO A 283 -19.42 11.39 -25.36
N HIS A 284 -20.46 12.09 -25.83
CA HIS A 284 -20.49 13.56 -25.88
C HIS A 284 -20.68 14.20 -24.49
N ASP A 285 -21.17 13.43 -23.53
CA ASP A 285 -21.39 13.79 -22.14
C ASP A 285 -20.10 13.72 -21.29
N LEU A 286 -19.05 13.06 -21.80
CA LEU A 286 -17.77 12.94 -21.12
C LEU A 286 -16.82 14.06 -21.55
N PRO A 287 -16.47 15.00 -20.65
CA PRO A 287 -15.55 16.07 -20.98
C PRO A 287 -14.16 15.51 -21.25
N PHE A 288 -13.58 15.94 -22.35
CA PHE A 288 -12.22 15.59 -22.76
C PHE A 288 -11.38 16.86 -22.84
N ASN A 289 -10.24 16.87 -22.15
CA ASN A 289 -9.32 17.99 -22.10
C ASN A 289 -7.85 17.53 -22.23
N THR A 290 -6.97 18.50 -22.46
CA THR A 290 -5.53 18.28 -22.62
C THR A 290 -4.87 17.67 -21.39
N ASP A 291 -5.44 17.91 -20.20
CA ASP A 291 -4.88 17.45 -18.93
C ASP A 291 -5.22 15.98 -18.63
N ASN A 292 -6.06 15.33 -19.45
CA ASN A 292 -6.50 13.95 -19.24
C ASN A 292 -5.44 12.89 -19.53
N LEU A 293 -4.38 13.24 -20.26
CA LEU A 293 -3.25 12.35 -20.49
C LEU A 293 -1.97 13.07 -20.06
N ARG A 294 -1.21 12.43 -19.18
CA ARG A 294 0.05 12.98 -18.65
C ARG A 294 1.21 12.01 -18.85
N LEU A 295 2.36 12.58 -19.15
CA LEU A 295 3.65 11.89 -19.17
C LEU A 295 4.31 11.96 -17.79
N HIS A 296 5.31 11.11 -17.57
CA HIS A 296 6.19 11.18 -16.40
C HIS A 296 5.45 11.14 -15.05
N CYS A 297 4.36 10.37 -14.99
CA CYS A 297 3.60 10.14 -13.77
C CYS A 297 3.97 8.82 -13.10
N VAL A 298 3.98 8.80 -11.78
CA VAL A 298 4.32 7.61 -10.99
C VAL A 298 3.56 7.58 -9.66
N PRO A 299 3.04 6.41 -9.24
CA PRO A 299 2.48 6.25 -7.91
C PRO A 299 3.58 6.32 -6.84
N VAL A 300 3.31 7.06 -5.78
CA VAL A 300 4.18 7.22 -4.62
C VAL A 300 3.42 6.86 -3.34
N ILE A 301 4.12 6.28 -2.39
CA ILE A 301 3.56 5.79 -1.12
C ILE A 301 4.30 6.44 0.05
N ASN A 302 3.59 6.82 1.11
CA ASN A 302 4.15 7.41 2.33
C ASN A 302 4.83 6.35 3.21
N LEU A 303 5.87 5.74 2.65
CA LEU A 303 6.79 4.81 3.29
C LEU A 303 8.19 5.24 2.93
N PHE A 304 9.10 5.17 3.89
CA PHE A 304 10.50 5.51 3.71
C PHE A 304 11.36 4.70 4.67
N PRO A 305 12.60 4.34 4.28
CA PRO A 305 13.51 3.63 5.14
C PRO A 305 13.89 4.51 6.33
N LEU A 306 13.95 3.89 7.51
CA LEU A 306 14.36 4.57 8.73
C LEU A 306 15.12 3.60 9.62
N GLU A 307 16.22 4.07 10.18
CA GLU A 307 16.97 3.31 11.18
C GLU A 307 16.29 3.41 12.55
N ALA A 308 16.35 2.32 13.30
CA ALA A 308 15.87 2.24 14.66
C ALA A 308 17.03 2.33 15.65
N ASP A 309 16.73 2.76 16.88
CA ASP A 309 17.72 2.78 17.96
C ASP A 309 18.30 1.37 18.17
N PRO A 310 19.63 1.22 18.31
CA PRO A 310 20.24 -0.09 18.52
C PRO A 310 19.76 -0.71 19.83
N LEU A 311 19.32 -1.96 19.76
CA LEU A 311 18.80 -2.69 20.90
C LEU A 311 19.93 -3.44 21.63
N HIS A 312 20.01 -3.24 22.95
CA HIS A 312 20.84 -4.07 23.81
C HIS A 312 20.05 -5.27 24.30
N LEU A 313 20.41 -6.45 23.81
CA LEU A 313 19.72 -7.70 24.13
C LEU A 313 20.12 -8.18 25.54
N SER A 314 19.15 -8.26 26.45
CA SER A 314 19.29 -8.90 27.75
C SER A 314 18.87 -10.38 27.66
N PRO A 315 19.61 -11.33 28.26
CA PRO A 315 19.21 -12.74 28.28
C PRO A 315 17.92 -13.04 29.04
N LEU A 316 17.42 -12.08 29.83
CA LEU A 316 16.23 -12.22 30.67
C LEU A 316 14.97 -11.64 30.03
N GLU A 317 15.11 -10.92 28.90
CA GLU A 317 14.02 -10.26 28.20
C GLU A 317 13.77 -10.95 26.86
N ASN A 318 12.50 -11.24 26.58
CA ASN A 318 12.09 -11.94 25.36
C ASN A 318 11.48 -10.99 24.31
N GLU A 319 11.11 -9.77 24.72
CA GLU A 319 10.52 -8.74 23.86
C GLU A 319 11.26 -7.43 24.08
N PHE A 320 11.52 -6.70 22.99
CA PHE A 320 12.22 -5.42 23.03
C PHE A 320 11.38 -4.37 22.31
N LEU A 321 11.24 -3.19 22.91
CA LEU A 321 10.53 -2.08 22.29
C LEU A 321 11.42 -1.45 21.21
N LEU A 322 10.98 -1.54 19.96
CA LEU A 322 11.63 -0.87 18.84
C LEU A 322 11.21 0.59 18.77
N ARG A 323 12.18 1.50 18.66
CA ARG A 323 11.92 2.94 18.49
C ARG A 323 12.66 3.47 17.27
N PRO A 324 12.01 4.25 16.40
CA PRO A 324 12.68 4.87 15.27
C PRO A 324 13.61 5.98 15.75
N MET A 325 14.78 6.17 15.14
CA MET A 325 15.74 7.22 15.54
C MET A 325 15.18 8.65 15.37
N ARG A 326 14.14 8.83 14.53
CA ARG A 326 13.46 10.12 14.29
C ARG A 326 12.25 10.36 15.23
N ILE A 327 12.44 10.26 16.55
CA ILE A 327 11.37 10.52 17.54
C ILE A 327 10.88 11.99 17.49
N GLN A 328 11.72 12.93 17.02
CA GLN A 328 11.52 14.37 17.22
C GLN A 328 10.31 14.98 16.48
N ASP A 329 9.79 14.36 15.41
CA ASP A 329 8.65 14.90 14.67
C ASP A 329 7.29 14.52 15.28
N GLY A 330 7.23 13.43 16.05
CA GLY A 330 6.00 12.91 16.68
C GLY A 330 4.95 12.35 15.70
N HIS A 331 5.25 12.26 14.41
CA HIS A 331 4.35 11.80 13.34
C HIS A 331 4.89 10.58 12.58
N THR A 332 5.88 9.89 13.13
CA THR A 332 6.50 8.70 12.53
C THR A 332 5.96 7.45 13.21
N GLU A 333 5.45 6.51 12.41
CA GLU A 333 5.03 5.19 12.87
C GLU A 333 5.83 4.10 12.15
N ILE A 334 6.16 3.01 12.85
CA ILE A 334 6.87 1.89 12.25
C ILE A 334 5.88 1.07 11.43
N TYR A 335 6.13 0.95 10.12
CA TYR A 335 5.30 0.13 9.23
C TYR A 335 5.73 -1.34 9.22
N SER A 336 7.02 -1.61 8.99
CA SER A 336 7.60 -2.96 9.00
C SER A 336 9.06 -2.91 9.45
N VAL A 337 9.57 -4.07 9.86
CA VAL A 337 11.00 -4.28 10.10
C VAL A 337 11.54 -5.14 8.97
N ASP A 338 12.34 -4.52 8.10
CA ASP A 338 12.79 -5.14 6.86
C ASP A 338 14.03 -6.02 7.09
N ASN A 339 14.93 -5.61 8.01
CA ASN A 339 16.13 -6.37 8.33
C ASN A 339 16.58 -6.13 9.79
N ILE A 340 17.10 -7.18 10.44
CA ILE A 340 17.75 -7.09 11.74
C ILE A 340 19.14 -7.70 11.66
N ILE A 341 20.14 -6.88 11.97
CA ILE A 341 21.54 -7.28 11.98
C ILE A 341 22.08 -7.12 13.40
N SER A 342 22.68 -8.19 13.94
CA SER A 342 23.45 -8.10 15.18
C SER A 342 24.94 -7.98 14.88
N SER A 343 25.58 -7.01 15.52
CA SER A 343 27.03 -6.89 15.51
C SER A 343 27.59 -7.41 16.83
N ARG A 344 28.50 -8.39 16.76
CA ARG A 344 29.30 -8.86 17.91
C ARG A 344 30.78 -8.78 17.55
N HIS A 345 31.65 -8.85 18.56
CA HIS A 345 33.12 -8.90 18.34
C HIS A 345 33.58 -10.01 17.37
N THR A 346 32.77 -11.07 17.21
CA THR A 346 33.03 -12.22 16.35
C THR A 346 32.48 -12.06 14.92
N GLY A 347 31.86 -10.93 14.58
CA GLY A 347 31.28 -10.65 13.25
C GLY A 347 29.84 -10.18 13.28
N SER A 348 29.32 -9.86 12.10
CA SER A 348 27.92 -9.49 11.87
C SER A 348 27.07 -10.72 11.57
N GLN A 349 25.88 -10.79 12.16
CA GLN A 349 24.95 -11.91 12.00
C GLN A 349 23.54 -11.37 11.76
N ALA A 350 22.96 -11.73 10.61
CA ALA A 350 21.59 -11.37 10.24
C ALA A 350 20.58 -12.31 10.91
N TYR A 351 19.43 -11.77 11.28
CA TYR A 351 18.25 -12.53 11.70
C TYR A 351 17.28 -12.65 10.53
N VAL A 352 16.55 -13.75 10.51
CA VAL A 352 15.59 -14.10 9.47
C VAL A 352 14.17 -13.98 10.04
N PRO A 353 13.17 -13.47 9.30
CA PRO A 353 11.81 -13.39 9.80
C PRO A 353 11.26 -14.78 10.17
N PHE A 354 10.60 -14.91 11.33
CA PHE A 354 9.99 -16.18 11.76
C PHE A 354 8.92 -16.68 10.78
N SER A 355 8.25 -15.80 10.05
CA SER A 355 7.28 -16.18 9.00
C SER A 355 7.91 -16.94 7.84
N SER A 356 9.22 -16.77 7.60
CA SER A 356 9.96 -17.52 6.60
C SER A 356 10.42 -18.89 7.11
N PHE A 357 10.01 -19.30 8.32
CA PHE A 357 10.34 -20.59 8.91
C PHE A 357 9.89 -21.72 7.97
N ARG A 358 10.81 -22.12 7.11
CA ARG A 358 10.70 -23.34 6.33
C ARG A 358 10.93 -24.44 7.33
N HIS A 359 9.96 -25.34 7.51
CA HIS A 359 10.24 -26.65 8.07
C HIS A 359 11.25 -27.35 7.17
N ARG A 360 12.55 -27.03 7.29
CA ARG A 360 13.64 -27.90 6.84
C ARG A 360 13.65 -29.08 7.82
N GLY A 361 12.64 -29.93 7.70
CA GLY A 361 12.55 -31.22 8.37
C GLY A 361 13.61 -32.14 7.77
N GLY A 362 14.82 -32.05 8.28
CA GLY A 362 15.92 -32.95 7.94
C GLY A 362 16.83 -33.15 9.15
N MET A 363 17.05 -34.41 9.53
CA MET A 363 17.86 -34.83 10.68
C MET A 363 19.39 -34.61 10.53
N LEU A 364 19.84 -33.84 9.53
CA LEU A 364 21.26 -33.60 9.25
C LEU A 364 21.59 -32.12 9.47
N ARG A 365 21.99 -31.76 10.69
CA ARG A 365 22.47 -30.42 11.08
C ARG A 365 23.97 -30.32 10.79
N HIS A 366 24.36 -29.75 9.65
CA HIS A 366 25.75 -29.33 9.41
C HIS A 366 25.98 -27.83 9.67
N ASP A 367 24.91 -27.02 9.71
CA ASP A 367 24.97 -25.58 9.97
C ASP A 367 24.27 -25.21 11.29
N ALA A 368 24.75 -24.13 11.92
CA ALA A 368 24.11 -23.54 13.09
C ALA A 368 22.67 -23.14 12.74
N PRO A 369 21.70 -23.33 13.66
CA PRO A 369 20.30 -22.98 13.39
C PRO A 369 20.17 -21.50 13.02
N GLU A 370 19.33 -21.23 12.02
CA GLU A 370 18.96 -19.87 11.64
C GLU A 370 18.38 -19.14 12.86
N ARG A 371 18.72 -17.85 12.99
CA ARG A 371 18.23 -17.00 14.07
C ARG A 371 17.01 -16.26 13.60
N TYR A 372 15.91 -16.43 14.31
CA TYR A 372 14.65 -15.87 13.92
C TYR A 372 14.31 -14.62 14.72
N TYR A 373 13.60 -13.69 14.07
CA TYR A 373 12.93 -12.59 14.76
C TYR A 373 11.45 -12.59 14.43
N HIS A 374 10.65 -12.09 15.37
CA HIS A 374 9.23 -11.87 15.19
C HIS A 374 8.91 -10.47 15.70
N THR A 375 8.08 -9.73 14.97
CA THR A 375 7.62 -8.40 15.37
C THR A 375 6.15 -8.45 15.72
N ARG A 376 5.77 -7.68 16.74
CA ARG A 376 4.38 -7.52 17.14
C ARG A 376 4.10 -6.05 17.39
N VAL A 377 2.95 -5.59 16.93
CA VAL A 377 2.43 -4.26 17.25
C VAL A 377 1.47 -4.42 18.43
N LYS A 378 1.70 -3.70 19.52
CA LYS A 378 0.79 -3.60 20.66
C LYS A 378 0.30 -2.16 20.72
N ARG A 379 -1.03 -1.95 20.71
CA ARG A 379 -1.60 -0.63 20.99
C ARG A 379 -1.35 -0.33 22.47
N GLY A 380 -0.64 0.76 22.74
CA GLY A 380 -0.29 1.20 24.09
C GLY A 380 -1.42 1.89 24.81
#